data_AF-A0A3D8K2R5-F1
#
_entry.id   AF-A0A3D8K2R5-F1
#
_cell.length_a   1.000
_cell.length_b   1.000
_cell.length_c   1.000
_cell.angle_alpha   90.00
_cell.angle_beta   90.00
_cell.angle_gamma   90.00
#
_symmetry.space_group_name_H-M   'P 1'
#
loop_
_entity.id
_entity.type
_entity.pdbx_description
1 polymer ?
#
loop_
_entity_poly.entity_id
_entity_poly.type
_entity_poly.pdbx_seq_one_letter_code
_entity_poly.pdbx_strand_id
1 'polypeptide(L)'
;MKVIYVFNDSRPSDRDYPVIAIADDGTACGIARFDDWTLPYAPFAMCCIHECDAVGGNAAQIAWVREKAHADFDQRFGEAQWTAVWLDHPRDDPGVVDALRIFHEEHDREEAAACAVAKSVLGWLPGAAEIDLSPVVDARHTTH
;
A
#
# COMPACT_ATOMS: atom_id res chain seq x y z
N MET A 1 11.82 9.19 17.03
CA MET A 1 10.75 8.22 17.29
C MET A 1 9.63 8.52 16.34
N LYS A 2 9.27 7.56 15.49
CA LYS A 2 8.20 7.67 14.48
C LYS A 2 6.86 7.27 15.08
N VAL A 3 5.81 8.02 14.79
CA VAL A 3 4.43 7.63 15.15
C VAL A 3 3.77 7.01 13.93
N ILE A 4 3.18 5.82 14.10
CA ILE A 4 2.41 5.11 13.09
C ILE A 4 0.95 5.12 13.55
N TYR A 5 0.12 5.86 12.83
CA TYR A 5 -1.32 5.89 13.06
C TYR A 5 -1.97 4.69 12.38
N VAL A 6 -2.72 3.92 13.16
CA VAL A 6 -3.44 2.73 12.70
C VAL A 6 -4.93 2.93 12.90
N PHE A 7 -5.72 2.72 11.85
CA PHE A 7 -7.17 2.88 11.93
C PHE A 7 -7.90 1.97 10.94
N ASN A 8 -9.17 1.71 11.24
CA ASN A 8 -10.08 0.98 10.37
C ASN A 8 -10.69 1.96 9.35
N ASP A 9 -10.41 1.75 8.06
CA ASP A 9 -10.95 2.54 6.93
C ASP A 9 -12.15 1.86 6.26
N SER A 10 -12.78 0.90 6.95
CA SER A 10 -13.94 0.20 6.41
C SER A 10 -15.12 1.14 6.14
N ARG A 11 -15.80 0.84 5.05
CA ARG A 11 -17.12 1.39 4.71
C ARG A 11 -18.20 0.37 5.10
N PRO A 12 -19.45 0.82 5.34
CA PRO A 12 -20.55 -0.11 5.67
C PRO A 12 -20.82 -1.20 4.62
N SER A 13 -20.34 -1.02 3.38
CA SER A 13 -20.46 -1.98 2.29
C SER A 13 -19.34 -3.00 2.21
N ASP A 14 -18.26 -2.81 2.97
CA ASP A 14 -17.07 -3.63 2.84
C ASP A 14 -17.29 -4.98 3.52
N ARG A 15 -16.88 -6.06 2.82
CA ARG A 15 -16.95 -7.43 3.36
C ARG A 15 -15.80 -7.74 4.31
N ASP A 16 -14.66 -7.11 4.08
CA ASP A 16 -13.47 -7.20 4.92
C ASP A 16 -13.16 -5.79 5.42
N TYR A 17 -12.62 -5.69 6.61
CA TYR A 17 -12.25 -4.44 7.26
C TYR A 17 -10.79 -4.11 6.93
N PRO A 18 -10.52 -3.14 6.02
CA PRO A 18 -9.17 -2.67 5.78
C PRO A 18 -8.68 -1.84 6.98
N VAL A 19 -7.62 -2.32 7.61
CA VAL A 19 -6.89 -1.60 8.66
C VAL A 19 -5.62 -1.04 8.03
N ILE A 20 -5.50 0.28 8.08
CA ILE A 20 -4.43 1.04 7.44
C ILE A 20 -3.45 1.48 8.51
N ALA A 21 -2.15 1.45 8.18
CA ALA A 21 -1.09 2.04 8.97
C ALA A 21 -0.34 3.11 8.15
N ILE A 22 -0.26 4.32 8.69
CA ILE A 22 0.42 5.48 8.08
C ILE A 22 1.30 6.18 9.11
N ALA A 23 2.54 6.50 8.74
CA ALA A 23 3.45 7.23 9.62
C ALA A 23 3.16 8.74 9.63
N ASP A 24 3.67 9.42 10.66
CA ASP A 24 3.57 10.88 10.86
C ASP A 24 4.06 11.74 9.70
N ASP A 25 4.92 11.21 8.83
CA ASP A 25 5.43 11.86 7.64
C ASP A 25 4.65 11.52 6.36
N GLY A 26 3.48 10.88 6.49
CA GLY A 26 2.65 10.44 5.38
C GLY A 26 3.13 9.14 4.72
N THR A 27 4.17 8.49 5.24
CA THR A 27 4.63 7.21 4.68
C THR A 27 3.62 6.10 4.96
N ALA A 28 3.02 5.51 3.91
CA ALA A 28 2.13 4.36 4.07
C ALA A 28 2.90 3.11 4.53
N CYS A 29 2.65 2.64 5.75
CA CYS A 29 3.37 1.53 6.37
C CYS A 29 2.80 0.17 5.99
N GLY A 30 1.48 0.07 5.75
CA GLY A 30 0.86 -1.17 5.30
C GLY A 30 -0.66 -1.16 5.40
N ILE A 31 -1.28 -2.20 4.84
CA ILE A 31 -2.71 -2.47 4.95
C ILE A 31 -2.88 -3.95 5.29
N ALA A 32 -3.64 -4.24 6.33
CA ALA A 32 -4.09 -5.59 6.69
C ALA A 32 -5.61 -5.66 6.60
N ARG A 33 -6.14 -6.81 6.16
CA ARG A 33 -7.58 -7.04 6.07
C ARG A 33 -8.01 -8.02 7.15
N PHE A 34 -9.08 -7.66 7.85
CA PHE A 34 -9.68 -8.48 8.90
C PHE A 34 -11.13 -8.78 8.52
N ASP A 35 -11.66 -9.88 9.01
CA ASP A 35 -13.09 -10.19 8.96
C ASP A 35 -13.77 -9.82 10.29
N ASP A 36 -15.08 -10.08 10.40
CA ASP A 36 -15.85 -9.83 11.63
C ASP A 36 -15.26 -10.52 12.87
N TRP A 37 -14.60 -11.67 12.68
CA TRP A 37 -14.07 -12.50 13.78
C TRP A 37 -12.68 -12.08 14.23
N THR A 38 -11.91 -11.46 13.33
CA THR A 38 -10.51 -11.11 13.56
C THR A 38 -10.31 -9.61 13.80
N LEU A 39 -11.26 -8.76 13.39
CA LEU A 39 -11.20 -7.31 13.58
C LEU A 39 -10.96 -6.87 15.04
N PRO A 40 -11.59 -7.48 16.08
CA PRO A 40 -11.33 -7.08 17.46
C PRO A 40 -9.86 -7.18 17.88
N TYR A 41 -9.08 -8.03 17.19
CA TYR A 41 -7.66 -8.25 17.47
C TYR A 41 -6.73 -7.40 16.60
N ALA A 42 -7.28 -6.57 15.71
CA ALA A 42 -6.50 -5.71 14.82
C ALA A 42 -5.53 -4.77 15.56
N PRO A 43 -5.89 -4.12 16.69
CA PRO A 43 -4.93 -3.29 17.43
C PRO A 43 -3.70 -4.08 17.88
N PHE A 44 -3.88 -5.34 18.30
CA PHE A 44 -2.75 -6.21 18.65
C PHE A 44 -1.99 -6.66 17.41
N ALA A 45 -2.70 -7.08 16.35
CA ALA A 45 -2.09 -7.49 15.09
C ALA A 45 -1.25 -6.37 14.45
N MET A 46 -1.62 -5.11 14.68
CA MET A 46 -0.92 -3.93 14.14
C MET A 46 0.00 -3.26 15.17
N CYS A 47 0.46 -4.00 16.19
CA CYS A 47 1.44 -3.56 17.18
C CYS A 47 1.03 -2.36 18.05
N CYS A 48 -0.25 -2.00 18.12
CA CYS A 48 -0.75 -0.86 18.92
C CYS A 48 -0.92 -1.18 20.41
N ILE A 49 -1.10 -2.47 20.74
CA ILE A 49 -1.20 -2.97 22.11
C ILE A 49 -0.32 -4.21 22.30
N HIS A 50 -0.07 -4.59 23.56
CA HIS A 50 0.84 -5.70 23.91
C HIS A 50 0.13 -7.00 24.28
N GLU A 51 -1.16 -6.95 24.61
CA GLU A 51 -1.93 -8.09 25.09
C GLU A 51 -2.98 -8.51 24.06
N CYS A 52 -3.20 -9.82 23.93
CA CYS A 52 -4.19 -10.41 23.06
C CYS A 52 -4.77 -11.66 23.73
N ASP A 53 -6.09 -11.75 23.74
CA ASP A 53 -6.86 -12.87 24.26
C ASP A 53 -7.45 -13.74 23.13
N ALA A 54 -6.96 -13.60 21.89
CA ALA A 54 -7.37 -14.43 20.77
C ALA A 54 -7.13 -15.92 21.07
N VAL A 55 -8.13 -16.75 20.76
CA VAL A 55 -8.09 -18.20 20.97
C VAL A 55 -8.29 -18.97 19.67
N GLY A 56 -7.83 -20.22 19.64
CA GLY A 56 -8.04 -21.14 18.52
C GLY A 56 -7.27 -20.76 17.24
N GLY A 57 -7.83 -21.10 16.08
CA GLY A 57 -7.20 -20.87 14.77
C GLY A 57 -6.92 -19.39 14.46
N ASN A 58 -7.71 -18.48 15.03
CA ASN A 58 -7.55 -17.03 14.84
C ASN A 58 -6.26 -16.51 15.48
N ALA A 59 -5.82 -17.11 16.59
CA ALA A 59 -4.61 -16.68 17.30
C ALA A 59 -3.34 -16.79 16.43
N ALA A 60 -3.22 -17.86 15.65
CA ALA A 60 -2.07 -18.06 14.76
C ALA A 60 -2.04 -17.03 13.64
N GLN A 61 -3.19 -16.73 13.03
CA GLN A 61 -3.31 -15.72 11.98
C GLN A 61 -2.99 -14.32 12.52
N ILE A 62 -3.53 -13.97 13.68
CA ILE A 62 -3.26 -12.68 14.33
C ILE A 62 -1.78 -12.53 14.71
N ALA A 63 -1.16 -13.59 15.23
CA ALA A 63 0.27 -13.61 15.54
C ALA A 63 1.14 -13.41 14.28
N TRP A 64 0.78 -14.07 13.17
CA TRP A 64 1.49 -13.92 11.90
C TRP A 64 1.38 -12.50 11.35
N VAL A 65 0.18 -11.90 11.38
CA VAL A 65 0.00 -10.50 10.96
C VAL A 65 0.84 -9.56 11.83
N ARG A 66 0.88 -9.81 13.14
CA ARG A 66 1.72 -9.04 14.08
C ARG A 66 3.20 -9.14 13.76
N GLU A 67 3.72 -10.34 13.58
CA GLU A 67 5.13 -10.56 13.24
C GLU A 67 5.49 -9.83 11.94
N LYS A 68 4.61 -9.94 10.93
CA LYS A 68 4.78 -9.23 9.67
C LYS A 68 4.77 -7.71 9.85
N ALA A 69 3.79 -7.15 10.55
CA ALA A 69 3.69 -5.72 10.79
C ALA A 69 4.91 -5.19 11.54
N HIS A 70 5.36 -5.91 12.57
CA HIS A 70 6.55 -5.56 13.34
C HIS A 70 7.81 -5.54 12.46
N ALA A 71 8.02 -6.58 11.64
CA ALA A 71 9.15 -6.65 10.73
C ALA A 71 9.10 -5.53 9.68
N ASP A 72 7.93 -5.26 9.11
CA ASP A 72 7.73 -4.20 8.12
C ASP A 72 8.01 -2.80 8.75
N PHE A 73 7.64 -2.58 10.01
CA PHE A 73 7.91 -1.32 10.73
C PHE A 73 9.39 -1.17 11.11
N ASP A 74 10.02 -2.22 11.65
CA ASP A 74 11.44 -2.23 11.99
C ASP A 74 12.32 -2.01 10.77
N GLN A 75 11.99 -2.66 9.65
CA GLN A 75 12.70 -2.49 8.39
C GLN A 75 12.66 -1.03 7.92
N ARG A 76 11.56 -0.34 8.18
CA ARG A 76 11.31 1.00 7.64
C ARG A 76 11.85 2.12 8.51
N PHE A 77 11.73 1.99 9.82
CA PHE A 77 12.06 3.06 10.77
C PHE A 77 13.23 2.73 11.69
N GLY A 78 13.66 1.47 11.74
CA GLY A 78 14.65 0.95 12.66
C GLY A 78 14.01 0.35 13.92
N GLU A 79 14.68 -0.66 14.47
CA GLU A 79 14.23 -1.36 15.68
C GLU A 79 14.03 -0.38 16.84
N ALA A 80 12.86 -0.45 17.48
CA ALA A 80 12.47 0.43 18.60
C ALA A 80 12.53 1.94 18.30
N GLN A 81 12.50 2.35 17.02
CA GLN A 81 12.45 3.76 16.60
C GLN A 81 11.06 4.20 16.17
N TRP A 82 10.03 3.39 16.41
CA TRP A 82 8.65 3.65 16.08
C TRP A 82 7.70 3.28 17.23
N THR A 83 6.50 3.84 17.21
CA THR A 83 5.37 3.46 18.05
C THR A 83 4.10 3.46 17.18
N ALA A 84 3.22 2.49 17.40
CA ALA A 84 1.95 2.39 16.70
C ALA A 84 0.80 2.78 17.64
N VAL A 85 -0.14 3.58 17.16
CA VAL A 85 -1.28 4.06 17.92
C VAL A 85 -2.56 3.74 17.15
N TRP A 86 -3.50 3.09 17.83
CA TRP A 86 -4.82 2.83 17.28
C TRP A 86 -5.71 4.07 17.43
N LEU A 87 -6.40 4.44 16.35
CA LEU A 87 -7.35 5.54 16.32
C LEU A 87 -8.76 5.03 15.98
N ASP A 88 -9.69 5.18 16.92
CA ASP A 88 -11.11 4.87 16.69
C ASP A 88 -11.80 5.93 15.82
N HIS A 89 -11.34 7.18 15.94
CA HIS A 89 -11.86 8.34 15.21
C HIS A 89 -10.71 9.10 14.54
N PRO A 90 -10.11 8.56 13.46
CA PRO A 90 -8.94 9.17 12.82
C PRO A 90 -9.21 10.60 12.33
N ARG A 91 -10.46 10.96 12.02
CA ARG A 91 -10.81 12.31 11.57
C ARG A 91 -10.65 13.40 12.63
N ASP A 92 -10.64 13.01 13.90
CA ASP A 92 -10.53 13.94 15.03
C ASP A 92 -9.08 14.12 15.49
N ASP A 93 -8.15 13.30 14.98
CA ASP A 93 -6.73 13.39 15.30
C ASP A 93 -5.99 14.26 14.28
N PRO A 94 -5.43 15.41 14.68
CA PRO A 94 -4.77 16.32 13.74
C PRO A 94 -3.48 15.73 13.15
N GLY A 95 -2.84 14.78 13.84
CA GLY A 95 -1.60 14.14 13.40
C GLY A 95 -1.84 13.21 12.21
N VAL A 96 -2.86 12.36 12.28
CA VAL A 96 -3.20 11.49 11.14
C VAL A 96 -3.79 12.28 9.98
N VAL A 97 -4.54 13.36 10.25
CA VAL A 97 -5.06 14.24 9.19
C VAL A 97 -3.90 14.90 8.41
N ASP A 98 -2.87 15.37 9.11
CA ASP A 98 -1.68 15.93 8.44
C ASP A 98 -0.88 14.86 7.69
N ALA A 99 -0.72 13.67 8.27
CA ALA A 99 -0.07 12.54 7.61
C ALA A 99 -0.80 12.14 6.30
N LEU A 100 -2.13 12.04 6.32
CA LEU A 100 -2.93 11.75 5.14
C LEU A 100 -2.84 12.85 4.09
N ARG A 101 -2.75 14.12 4.51
CA ARG A 101 -2.51 15.24 3.59
C ARG A 101 -1.17 15.08 2.88
N ILE A 102 -0.09 14.82 3.62
CA ILE A 102 1.24 14.60 3.04
C ILE A 102 1.22 13.41 2.07
N PHE A 103 0.58 12.31 2.47
CA PHE A 103 0.44 11.12 1.63
C PHE A 103 -0.23 11.42 0.28
N HIS A 104 -1.35 12.13 0.29
CA HIS A 104 -2.05 12.50 -0.95
C HIS A 104 -1.20 13.46 -1.81
N GLU A 105 -0.51 14.43 -1.21
CA GLU A 105 0.35 15.36 -1.94
C GLU A 105 1.53 14.66 -2.65
N GLU A 106 2.12 13.65 -2.01
CA GLU A 106 3.16 12.83 -2.64
C GLU A 106 2.58 11.93 -3.74
N HIS A 107 1.43 11.30 -3.49
CA HIS A 107 0.76 10.44 -4.47
C HIS A 107 0.40 11.20 -5.75
N ASP A 108 -0.20 12.39 -5.62
CA ASP A 108 -0.56 13.25 -6.75
C ASP A 108 0.68 13.65 -7.56
N ARG A 109 1.81 13.86 -6.88
CA ARG A 109 3.09 14.20 -7.52
C ARG A 109 3.66 13.03 -8.29
N GLU A 110 3.60 11.82 -7.73
CA GLU A 110 4.01 10.58 -8.40
C GLU A 110 3.15 10.30 -9.63
N GLU A 111 1.82 10.45 -9.53
CA GLU A 111 0.91 10.28 -10.67
C GLU A 111 1.18 11.31 -11.77
N ALA A 112 1.39 12.58 -11.41
CA ALA A 112 1.74 13.63 -12.37
C ALA A 112 3.08 13.33 -13.07
N ALA A 113 4.08 12.85 -12.33
CA ALA A 113 5.37 12.44 -12.89
C ALA A 113 5.23 11.23 -13.84
N ALA A 114 4.44 10.22 -13.44
CA ALA A 114 4.15 9.05 -14.27
C ALA A 114 3.42 9.44 -15.57
N CYS A 115 2.45 10.36 -15.49
CA CYS A 115 1.76 10.90 -16.66
C CYS A 115 2.72 11.66 -17.59
N ALA A 116 3.65 12.43 -17.04
CA ALA A 116 4.67 13.14 -17.83
C ALA A 116 5.61 12.16 -18.56
N VAL A 117 6.06 11.10 -17.88
CA VAL A 117 6.88 10.04 -18.50
C VAL A 117 6.10 9.32 -19.59
N ALA A 118 4.85 8.94 -19.33
CA ALA A 118 4.00 8.28 -20.33
C ALA A 118 3.80 9.15 -21.58
N LYS A 119 3.56 10.46 -21.42
CA LYS A 119 3.47 11.42 -22.54
C LYS A 119 4.77 11.53 -23.32
N SER A 120 5.92 11.51 -22.64
CA SER A 120 7.24 11.53 -23.28
C SER A 120 7.46 10.27 -24.13
N VAL A 121 7.20 9.09 -23.57
CA VAL A 121 7.33 7.79 -24.27
C VAL A 121 6.37 7.71 -25.46
N LEU A 122 5.12 8.13 -25.30
CA LEU A 122 4.15 8.18 -26.40
C LEU A 122 4.60 9.13 -27.52
N GLY A 123 5.30 10.21 -27.20
CA GLY A 123 5.88 11.13 -28.17
C GLY A 123 7.08 10.57 -28.95
N TRP A 124 7.70 9.47 -28.48
CA TRP A 124 8.82 8.80 -29.15
C TRP A 124 8.38 7.64 -30.05
N LEU A 125 7.15 7.16 -29.88
CA LEU A 125 6.61 6.12 -30.75
C LEU A 125 6.33 6.72 -32.14
N PRO A 126 6.78 6.07 -33.24
CA PRO A 126 6.42 6.51 -34.57
C PRO A 126 4.89 6.54 -34.67
N GLY A 127 4.36 7.64 -35.23
CA GLY A 127 2.92 7.74 -35.45
C GLY A 127 2.44 6.56 -36.32
N ALA A 128 1.19 6.14 -36.16
CA ALA A 128 0.60 5.01 -36.88
C ALA A 128 0.70 5.08 -38.43
N ALA A 129 1.18 6.20 -38.98
CA ALA A 129 1.46 6.40 -40.41
C ALA A 129 2.87 5.96 -40.86
N GLU A 130 3.80 5.64 -39.96
CA GLU A 130 5.22 5.40 -40.30
C GLU A 130 5.63 3.91 -40.29
N ILE A 131 4.70 2.98 -40.03
CA ILE A 131 4.97 1.55 -40.14
C ILE A 131 4.84 1.13 -41.60
N ASP A 132 5.92 1.28 -42.37
CA ASP A 132 6.05 0.68 -43.69
C ASP A 132 6.20 -0.85 -43.54
N LEU A 133 5.06 -1.55 -43.56
CA LEU A 133 4.98 -3.00 -43.72
C LEU A 133 5.24 -3.36 -45.18
N SER A 134 6.46 -3.09 -45.66
CA SER A 134 6.88 -3.58 -46.97
C SER A 134 6.84 -5.12 -46.95
N PRO A 135 6.09 -5.78 -47.86
CA PRO A 135 5.98 -7.23 -47.87
C PRO A 135 7.34 -7.84 -48.22
N VAL A 136 7.80 -8.77 -47.39
CA VAL A 136 8.96 -9.62 -47.68
C VAL A 136 8.63 -10.42 -48.94
N VAL A 137 9.18 -10.01 -50.08
CA VAL A 137 9.07 -10.74 -51.34
C VAL A 137 9.95 -11.98 -51.25
N ASP A 138 9.32 -13.15 -51.18
CA ASP A 138 9.94 -14.47 -51.27
C ASP A 138 10.81 -14.57 -52.55
N ALA A 139 12.12 -14.57 -52.38
CA ALA A 139 13.06 -14.84 -53.46
C ALA A 139 13.03 -16.33 -53.81
N ARG A 140 12.31 -16.67 -54.89
CA ARG A 140 12.36 -17.99 -55.53
C ARG A 140 13.79 -18.30 -55.97
N HIS A 141 14.42 -19.29 -55.34
CA HIS A 141 15.62 -19.92 -55.86
C HIS A 141 15.26 -20.79 -57.08
N THR A 142 15.69 -20.36 -58.27
CA THR A 142 15.88 -21.23 -59.44
C THR A 142 17.36 -21.54 -59.58
N THR A 143 17.72 -22.82 -59.51
CA THR A 143 19.05 -23.31 -59.90
C THR A 143 18.90 -24.21 -61.11
N HIS A 144 19.65 -23.87 -62.16
CA HIS A 144 19.90 -24.70 -63.34
C HIS A 144 20.84 -25.87 -63.01
#